data_AF-A0A7W8LQ05-F1
#
_entry.id   AF-A0A7W8LQ05-F1
#
_cell.length_a   1.000
_cell.length_b   1.000
_cell.length_c   1.000
_cell.angle_alpha   90.00
_cell.angle_beta   90.00
_cell.angle_gamma   90.00
#
_symmetry.space_group_name_H-M   'P 1'
#
loop_
_entity.id
_entity.type
_entity.pdbx_description
1 polymer ?
#
loop_
_entity_poly.entity_id
_entity_poly.type
_entity_poly.pdbx_seq_one_letter_code
_entity_poly.pdbx_strand_id
1 'polypeptide(L)'
;MNDTSNWKGRAKRLAPAILVLSAALAACSKAPAPDAGKDPYAGGVSYPWSDRVGPAGDDPYAGGVSYPWTGAGAPTALRGAQGSAQTFLSDTQWTSATNAWGPVERDRSNGEQGAADGRPLTLGGQTFAKGLGVHAPSEISYALSGQCTTFTATLGLDDEVGDRGSVVFEVWNGTATKLFDSGLLRGADAPRAISVPIDGVSSLRLVVRDAGDGLNYDHADWAAAQVSCPA
;
A
#
# COMPACT_ATOMS: atom_id res chain seq x y z
N MET A 1 38.56 47.64 -65.96
CA MET A 1 39.98 47.93 -65.68
C MET A 1 40.34 47.25 -64.37
N ASN A 2 41.30 46.33 -64.45
CA ASN A 2 42.23 45.75 -63.45
C ASN A 2 41.79 45.68 -61.98
N ASP A 3 41.67 44.50 -61.36
CA ASP A 3 42.73 43.54 -61.00
C ASP A 3 43.64 44.07 -59.88
N THR A 4 43.65 43.35 -58.75
CA THR A 4 44.84 43.16 -57.89
C THR A 4 44.60 41.99 -56.94
N SER A 5 45.17 40.87 -57.36
CA SER A 5 45.51 39.71 -56.55
C SER A 5 46.61 40.01 -55.51
N ASN A 6 46.59 39.30 -54.38
CA ASN A 6 47.75 38.91 -53.56
C ASN A 6 47.29 37.85 -52.54
N TRP A 7 47.63 36.56 -52.66
CA TRP A 7 48.92 35.88 -52.39
C TRP A 7 49.05 35.40 -50.94
N LYS A 8 49.18 34.06 -50.76
CA LYS A 8 50.21 33.28 -50.02
C LYS A 8 49.59 32.07 -49.29
N GLY A 9 50.03 30.85 -49.62
CA GLY A 9 49.76 29.66 -48.80
C GLY A 9 50.11 28.34 -49.48
N ARG A 10 51.37 27.91 -49.34
CA ARG A 10 51.92 26.67 -49.91
C ARG A 10 51.53 25.42 -49.10
N ALA A 11 51.39 24.32 -49.84
CA ALA A 11 51.78 22.93 -49.53
C ALA A 11 50.97 22.22 -48.41
N LYS A 12 50.79 20.89 -48.36
CA LYS A 12 51.52 19.74 -48.88
C LYS A 12 50.53 18.59 -49.17
N ARG A 13 50.89 17.73 -50.13
CA ARG A 13 50.26 16.41 -50.34
C ARG A 13 50.54 15.50 -49.13
N LEU A 14 49.51 14.83 -48.64
CA LEU A 14 49.56 13.65 -47.76
C LEU A 14 48.38 12.75 -48.17
N ALA A 15 48.69 11.57 -48.69
CA ALA A 15 47.85 10.37 -48.58
C ALA A 15 48.53 9.47 -47.51
N PRO A 16 47.94 8.37 -47.04
CA PRO A 16 46.54 7.94 -46.94
C PRO A 16 46.18 7.54 -45.48
N ALA A 17 44.90 7.34 -45.15
CA ALA A 17 44.51 6.50 -44.01
C ALA A 17 43.05 6.08 -44.16
N ILE A 18 42.85 4.85 -44.63
CA ILE A 18 41.57 4.15 -44.52
C ILE A 18 41.38 3.87 -43.03
N LEU A 19 40.53 4.67 -42.37
CA LEU A 19 40.06 4.36 -41.03
C LEU A 19 38.82 3.48 -41.16
N VAL A 20 39.01 2.17 -40.94
CA VAL A 20 37.91 1.22 -40.79
C VAL A 20 37.16 1.59 -39.50
N LEU A 21 36.05 2.32 -39.65
CA LEU A 21 35.17 2.61 -38.53
C LEU A 21 34.45 1.31 -38.18
N SER A 22 34.94 0.66 -37.12
CA SER A 22 34.33 -0.54 -36.56
C SER A 22 32.91 -0.21 -36.12
N ALA A 23 31.93 -0.89 -36.73
CA ALA A 23 30.55 -0.87 -36.27
C ALA A 23 30.49 -1.57 -34.90
N ALA A 24 30.59 -0.79 -33.82
CA ALA A 24 30.15 -1.24 -32.52
C ALA A 24 28.61 -1.25 -32.56
N LEU A 25 28.02 -2.44 -32.69
CA LEU A 25 26.66 -2.67 -32.20
C LEU A 25 26.66 -2.22 -30.74
N ALA A 26 26.13 -1.03 -30.47
CA ALA A 26 25.55 -0.77 -29.17
C ALA A 26 24.34 -1.70 -29.09
N ALA A 27 24.58 -2.93 -28.65
CA ALA A 27 23.55 -3.70 -28.01
C ALA A 27 23.16 -2.85 -26.79
N CYS A 28 22.14 -2.00 -26.95
CA CYS A 28 21.31 -1.64 -25.82
C CYS A 28 20.83 -2.97 -25.28
N SER A 29 21.50 -3.47 -24.23
CA SER A 29 20.93 -4.45 -23.33
C SER A 29 19.72 -3.77 -22.72
N LYS A 30 18.60 -3.85 -23.44
CA LYS A 30 17.29 -3.53 -22.95
C LYS A 30 17.17 -4.35 -21.68
N ALA A 31 17.23 -3.67 -20.53
CA ALA A 31 16.95 -4.32 -19.27
C ALA A 31 15.63 -5.08 -19.46
N PRO A 32 15.55 -6.35 -19.02
CA PRO A 32 14.30 -7.09 -19.15
C PRO A 32 13.20 -6.23 -18.53
N ALA A 33 12.10 -6.07 -19.27
CA ALA A 33 10.91 -5.45 -18.71
C ALA A 33 10.56 -6.19 -17.40
N PRO A 34 10.08 -5.48 -16.36
CA PRO A 34 9.58 -6.17 -15.18
C PRO A 34 8.56 -7.20 -15.64
N ASP A 35 8.78 -8.45 -15.24
CA ASP A 35 8.01 -9.60 -15.68
C ASP A 35 6.56 -9.39 -15.25
N ALA A 36 5.74 -8.89 -16.17
CA ALA A 36 4.33 -8.69 -15.97
C ALA A 36 3.67 -10.07 -15.95
N GLY A 37 3.45 -10.62 -14.75
CA GLY A 37 2.43 -11.66 -14.60
C GLY A 37 2.79 -12.93 -13.82
N LYS A 38 3.62 -12.87 -12.77
CA LYS A 38 3.57 -13.91 -11.74
C LYS A 38 3.47 -13.29 -10.36
N ASP A 39 2.40 -13.64 -9.66
CA ASP A 39 2.19 -13.37 -8.24
C ASP A 39 3.43 -13.84 -7.44
N PRO A 40 4.22 -12.92 -6.86
CA PRO A 40 5.43 -13.27 -6.13
C PRO A 40 5.15 -14.00 -4.81
N TYR A 41 3.88 -14.14 -4.42
CA TYR A 41 3.43 -14.76 -3.17
C TYR A 41 2.64 -16.06 -3.35
N ALA A 42 2.57 -16.59 -4.58
CA ALA A 42 2.03 -17.91 -4.82
C ALA A 42 2.85 -18.97 -4.04
N GLY A 43 2.32 -19.45 -2.91
CA GLY A 43 2.94 -20.52 -2.11
C GLY A 43 3.39 -20.14 -0.69
N GLY A 44 3.10 -18.94 -0.19
CA GLY A 44 3.26 -18.61 1.24
C GLY A 44 4.71 -18.51 1.75
N VAL A 45 5.66 -18.21 0.87
CA VAL A 45 7.06 -17.95 1.25
C VAL A 45 7.35 -16.45 1.11
N SER A 46 7.84 -15.82 2.17
CA SER A 46 8.30 -14.43 2.20
C SER A 46 9.80 -14.37 1.88
N TYR A 47 10.21 -13.43 1.01
CA TYR A 47 11.61 -13.14 0.73
C TYR A 47 11.99 -11.79 1.36
N PRO A 48 13.13 -11.68 2.07
CA PRO A 48 13.62 -10.40 2.55
C PRO A 48 14.25 -9.65 1.38
N TRP A 49 13.64 -8.55 0.94
CA TRP A 49 14.22 -7.67 -0.08
C TRP A 49 14.67 -6.36 0.57
N SER A 50 15.91 -6.35 1.06
CA SER A 50 16.59 -5.16 1.62
C SER A 50 17.08 -4.17 0.55
N ASP A 51 16.88 -4.45 -0.74
CA ASP A 51 17.67 -3.81 -1.78
C ASP A 51 16.82 -2.93 -2.69
N ARG A 52 16.00 -2.02 -2.13
CA ARG A 52 15.45 -0.83 -2.84
C ARG A 52 15.17 0.34 -1.90
N VAL A 53 16.15 0.73 -1.09
CA VAL A 53 16.17 2.09 -0.54
C VAL A 53 16.66 3.02 -1.65
N GLY A 54 15.74 3.49 -2.50
CA GLY A 54 15.99 4.78 -3.16
C GLY A 54 16.23 5.83 -2.07
N PRO A 55 17.10 6.83 -2.26
CA PRO A 55 17.23 7.89 -1.27
C PRO A 55 15.82 8.43 -1.01
N ALA A 56 15.43 8.53 0.26
CA ALA A 56 14.19 9.20 0.62
C ALA A 56 14.20 10.57 -0.05
N GLY A 57 13.42 10.72 -1.12
CA GLY A 57 12.90 12.04 -1.45
C GLY A 57 12.02 12.47 -0.28
N ASP A 58 11.77 13.77 -0.14
CA ASP A 58 10.90 14.29 0.93
C ASP A 58 9.46 13.72 0.88
N ASP A 59 9.08 13.07 -0.23
CA ASP A 59 7.81 12.39 -0.46
C ASP A 59 8.06 11.00 -1.10
N PRO A 60 7.82 9.88 -0.38
CA PRO A 60 8.00 8.54 -0.93
C PRO A 60 7.00 8.19 -2.04
N TYR A 61 5.92 8.97 -2.20
CA TYR A 61 4.85 8.76 -3.18
C TYR A 61 4.97 9.68 -4.40
N ALA A 62 6.06 10.45 -4.50
CA ALA A 62 6.25 11.47 -5.54
C ALA A 62 5.97 10.91 -6.95
N GLY A 63 5.04 11.55 -7.66
CA GLY A 63 4.60 11.12 -8.99
C GLY A 63 3.47 10.08 -8.99
N GLY A 64 2.79 9.87 -7.87
CA GLY A 64 1.66 8.93 -7.75
C GLY A 64 2.09 7.47 -7.79
N VAL A 65 3.31 7.19 -7.31
CA VAL A 65 3.86 5.84 -7.28
C VAL A 65 3.15 5.03 -6.20
N SER A 66 2.80 3.78 -6.52
CA SER A 66 2.27 2.81 -5.56
C SER A 66 3.23 1.65 -5.39
N TYR A 67 3.16 1.00 -4.23
CA TYR A 67 3.86 -0.25 -3.92
C TYR A 67 2.82 -1.28 -3.49
N PRO A 68 2.02 -1.80 -4.45
CA PRO A 68 0.87 -2.61 -4.12
C PRO A 68 1.28 -3.91 -3.45
N TRP A 69 0.56 -4.26 -2.40
CA TRP A 69 0.74 -5.51 -1.68
C TRP A 69 -0.58 -6.29 -1.66
N THR A 70 -0.47 -7.62 -1.72
CA THR A 70 -1.59 -8.53 -1.56
C THR A 70 -1.23 -9.62 -0.54
N GLY A 71 -2.19 -9.95 0.32
CA GLY A 71 -2.09 -11.04 1.29
C GLY A 71 -3.24 -12.01 1.10
N ALA A 72 -2.97 -13.20 0.58
CA ALA A 72 -3.96 -14.27 0.52
C ALA A 72 -3.95 -15.08 1.82
N GLY A 73 -5.13 -15.40 2.35
CA GLY A 73 -5.28 -16.33 3.46
C GLY A 73 -6.33 -17.38 3.14
N ALA A 74 -6.06 -18.64 3.48
CA ALA A 74 -7.12 -19.64 3.47
C ALA A 74 -8.14 -19.25 4.57
N PRO A 75 -9.45 -19.24 4.28
CA PRO A 75 -10.47 -18.96 5.30
C PRO A 75 -10.30 -19.96 6.44
N THR A 76 -9.88 -19.47 7.60
CA THR A 76 -9.99 -20.21 8.84
C THR A 76 -11.24 -19.73 9.52
N ALA A 77 -12.21 -20.61 9.74
CA ALA A 77 -13.40 -20.25 10.48
C ALA A 77 -12.99 -19.69 11.85
N LEU A 78 -13.49 -18.51 12.20
CA LEU A 78 -13.38 -17.96 13.53
C LEU A 78 -13.94 -18.99 14.52
N ARG A 79 -13.07 -19.57 15.37
CA ARG A 79 -13.50 -20.48 16.43
C ARG A 79 -13.83 -19.65 17.66
N GLY A 80 -15.12 -19.52 17.97
CA GLY A 80 -15.57 -19.00 19.26
C GLY A 80 -15.16 -19.97 20.37
N ALA A 81 -14.53 -19.45 21.43
CA ALA A 81 -14.54 -20.12 22.71
C ALA A 81 -15.93 -19.96 23.33
N GLN A 82 -16.40 -20.92 24.15
CA GLN A 82 -17.73 -20.88 24.76
C GLN A 82 -17.96 -19.57 25.55
N GLY A 83 -18.80 -18.69 25.00
CA GLY A 83 -19.15 -17.33 25.47
C GLY A 83 -19.22 -16.37 24.27
N SER A 84 -19.93 -15.24 24.36
CA SER A 84 -19.80 -14.20 23.33
C SER A 84 -18.35 -13.70 23.33
N ALA A 85 -17.53 -14.19 22.42
CA ALA A 85 -16.11 -13.89 22.38
C ALA A 85 -15.89 -12.67 21.47
N GLN A 86 -15.38 -11.58 22.07
CA GLN A 86 -14.79 -10.51 21.27
C GLN A 86 -13.47 -11.03 20.69
N THR A 87 -13.34 -10.95 19.37
CA THR A 87 -12.14 -11.40 18.65
C THR A 87 -11.54 -10.24 17.89
N PHE A 88 -10.27 -9.92 18.16
CA PHE A 88 -9.54 -8.93 17.38
C PHE A 88 -9.28 -9.43 15.96
N LEU A 89 -9.50 -8.58 14.98
CA LEU A 89 -9.26 -8.91 13.58
C LEU A 89 -7.76 -9.02 13.28
N SER A 90 -6.92 -8.30 14.03
CA SER A 90 -5.46 -8.44 13.93
C SER A 90 -4.92 -9.78 14.41
N ASP A 91 -5.69 -10.55 15.19
CA ASP A 91 -5.38 -11.95 15.56
C ASP A 91 -6.05 -12.97 14.64
N THR A 92 -6.85 -12.50 13.68
CA THR A 92 -7.64 -13.34 12.79
C THR A 92 -7.01 -13.44 11.40
N GLN A 93 -7.03 -14.63 10.81
CA GLN A 93 -6.64 -14.80 9.42
C GLN A 93 -7.71 -14.16 8.50
N TRP A 94 -7.33 -13.15 7.72
CA TRP A 94 -8.15 -12.64 6.62
C TRP A 94 -8.20 -13.65 5.47
N THR A 95 -9.24 -13.61 4.65
CA THR A 95 -9.32 -14.39 3.40
C THR A 95 -8.54 -13.72 2.28
N SER A 96 -8.52 -12.39 2.26
CA SER A 96 -7.75 -11.59 1.33
C SER A 96 -7.48 -10.22 1.94
N ALA A 97 -6.33 -9.65 1.58
CA ALA A 97 -5.99 -8.28 1.90
C ALA A 97 -5.25 -7.65 0.71
N THR A 98 -5.49 -6.37 0.47
CA THR A 98 -4.76 -5.55 -0.51
C THR A 98 -4.46 -4.21 0.09
N ASN A 99 -3.33 -3.64 -0.28
CA ASN A 99 -2.89 -2.33 0.18
C ASN A 99 -2.14 -1.63 -0.95
N ALA A 100 -2.30 -0.31 -1.09
CA ALA A 100 -1.62 0.40 -2.16
C ALA A 100 -0.13 0.66 -1.89
N TRP A 101 0.27 0.64 -0.62
CA TRP A 101 1.65 0.86 -0.21
C TRP A 101 2.06 -0.08 0.91
N GLY A 102 2.91 -1.04 0.57
CA GLY A 102 3.44 -2.03 1.51
C GLY A 102 2.37 -2.90 2.17
N PRO A 103 2.75 -3.77 3.10
CA PRO A 103 1.83 -4.70 3.72
C PRO A 103 0.74 -4.05 4.58
N VAL A 104 -0.38 -4.77 4.73
CA VAL A 104 -1.28 -4.53 5.88
C VAL A 104 -0.56 -5.01 7.13
N GLU A 105 -0.43 -4.12 8.11
CA GLU A 105 0.27 -4.38 9.35
C GLU A 105 -0.69 -4.77 10.47
N ARG A 106 -0.28 -5.75 11.30
CA ARG A 106 -1.05 -6.21 12.45
C ARG A 106 -0.49 -5.61 13.72
N ASP A 107 -1.35 -4.96 14.49
CA ASP A 107 -1.04 -4.28 15.76
C ASP A 107 0.03 -3.19 15.63
N ARG A 108 0.19 -2.63 14.44
CA ARG A 108 1.14 -1.58 14.05
C ARG A 108 0.55 -0.70 12.94
N SER A 109 0.99 0.55 12.85
CA SER A 109 0.71 1.43 11.70
C SER A 109 1.28 0.84 10.41
N ASN A 110 0.87 1.35 9.24
CA ASN A 110 1.56 1.02 7.99
C ASN A 110 2.95 1.67 7.97
N GLY A 111 4.02 0.89 7.91
CA GLY A 111 5.38 1.39 8.16
C GLY A 111 6.25 1.67 6.95
N GLU A 112 5.64 1.88 5.77
CA GLU A 112 6.23 1.90 4.43
C GLU A 112 6.18 0.54 3.71
N GLN A 113 7.28 0.08 3.09
CA GLN A 113 7.28 -1.03 2.12
C GLN A 113 7.58 -2.40 2.76
N GLY A 114 8.23 -2.41 3.92
CA GLY A 114 8.63 -3.63 4.62
C GLY A 114 7.46 -4.24 5.38
N ALA A 115 7.61 -5.49 5.80
CA ALA A 115 6.68 -6.09 6.75
C ALA A 115 7.17 -5.81 8.18
N ALA A 116 6.24 -5.46 9.07
CA ALA A 116 6.49 -5.16 10.48
C ALA A 116 7.47 -4.01 10.73
N ASP A 117 7.60 -3.07 9.79
CA ASP A 117 8.35 -1.81 9.93
C ASP A 117 7.51 -0.68 10.54
N GLY A 118 6.19 -0.92 10.69
CA GLY A 118 5.24 -0.03 11.33
C GLY A 118 5.52 0.28 12.80
N ARG A 119 5.06 1.47 13.21
CA ARG A 119 5.11 1.98 14.59
C ARG A 119 3.90 1.46 15.39
N PRO A 120 3.83 1.71 16.71
CA PRO A 120 2.57 1.50 17.43
C PRO A 120 1.44 2.30 16.79
N LEU A 121 0.24 1.72 16.68
CA LEU A 121 -0.96 2.39 16.19
C LEU A 121 -1.27 3.60 17.07
N THR A 122 -1.36 4.79 16.49
CA THR A 122 -1.61 6.04 17.21
C THR A 122 -2.62 6.91 16.49
N LEU A 123 -3.72 7.23 17.18
CA LEU A 123 -4.78 8.08 16.64
C LEU A 123 -5.10 9.22 17.60
N GLY A 124 -4.94 10.46 17.17
CA GLY A 124 -5.25 11.65 17.98
C GLY A 124 -4.51 11.66 19.32
N GLY A 125 -3.26 11.18 19.33
CA GLY A 125 -2.41 11.03 20.51
C GLY A 125 -2.71 9.81 21.39
N GLN A 126 -3.65 8.95 21.02
CA GLN A 126 -3.97 7.72 21.75
C GLN A 126 -3.27 6.51 21.13
N THR A 127 -2.56 5.73 21.93
CA THR A 127 -1.91 4.49 21.49
C THR A 127 -2.85 3.29 21.62
N PHE A 128 -2.89 2.44 20.59
CA PHE A 128 -3.67 1.21 20.57
C PHE A 128 -2.76 -0.01 20.47
N ALA A 129 -2.99 -0.99 21.35
CA ALA A 129 -2.21 -2.24 21.36
C ALA A 129 -2.66 -3.23 20.28
N LYS A 130 -3.89 -3.09 19.77
CA LYS A 130 -4.50 -3.99 18.80
C LYS A 130 -5.08 -3.20 17.64
N GLY A 131 -4.99 -3.74 16.43
CA GLY A 131 -5.61 -3.13 15.25
C GLY A 131 -4.92 -3.50 13.94
N LEU A 132 -5.35 -2.86 12.86
CA LEU A 132 -4.79 -3.07 11.52
C LEU A 132 -4.34 -1.72 10.97
N GLY A 133 -3.05 -1.59 10.64
CA GLY A 133 -2.50 -0.45 9.93
C GLY A 133 -2.50 -0.71 8.43
N VAL A 134 -3.02 0.25 7.67
CA VAL A 134 -3.20 0.15 6.21
C VAL A 134 -2.79 1.44 5.52
N HIS A 135 -2.71 1.40 4.19
CA HIS A 135 -2.48 2.54 3.33
C HIS A 135 -3.52 2.58 2.22
N ALA A 136 -4.26 3.68 2.09
CA ALA A 136 -5.29 3.77 1.06
C ALA A 136 -4.73 3.78 -0.38
N PRO A 137 -5.48 3.25 -1.37
CA PRO A 137 -6.63 2.37 -1.19
C PRO A 137 -6.23 1.00 -0.62
N SER A 138 -7.04 0.50 0.32
CA SER A 138 -6.87 -0.81 0.94
C SER A 138 -8.19 -1.55 1.07
N GLU A 139 -8.10 -2.89 1.12
CA GLU A 139 -9.24 -3.77 1.33
C GLU A 139 -8.81 -5.00 2.12
N ILE A 140 -9.55 -5.38 3.15
CA ILE A 140 -9.33 -6.60 3.94
C ILE A 140 -10.65 -7.35 4.08
N SER A 141 -10.67 -8.63 3.71
CA SER A 141 -11.84 -9.51 3.79
C SER A 141 -11.67 -10.57 4.87
N TYR A 142 -12.70 -10.81 5.67
CA TYR A 142 -12.76 -11.85 6.70
C TYR A 142 -13.96 -12.75 6.48
N ALA A 143 -13.78 -14.06 6.62
CA ALA A 143 -14.88 -15.02 6.66
C ALA A 143 -15.47 -15.08 8.08
N LEU A 144 -16.75 -14.71 8.23
CA LEU A 144 -17.45 -14.69 9.52
C LEU A 144 -18.49 -15.80 9.67
N SER A 145 -18.81 -16.49 8.56
CA SER A 145 -19.80 -17.58 8.53
C SER A 145 -21.21 -17.19 9.02
N GLY A 146 -21.54 -15.89 9.05
CA GLY A 146 -22.88 -15.40 9.43
C GLY A 146 -23.16 -15.42 10.93
N GLN A 147 -22.16 -15.71 11.76
CA GLN A 147 -22.34 -15.91 13.19
C GLN A 147 -22.20 -14.60 13.97
N CYS A 148 -21.28 -13.73 13.57
CA CYS A 148 -20.98 -12.51 14.31
C CYS A 148 -22.09 -11.46 14.20
N THR A 149 -22.24 -10.65 15.26
CA THR A 149 -23.37 -9.71 15.42
C THR A 149 -22.93 -8.26 15.35
N THR A 150 -21.71 -7.94 15.76
CA THR A 150 -21.21 -6.56 15.77
C THR A 150 -19.74 -6.50 15.39
N PHE A 151 -19.39 -5.52 14.56
CA PHE A 151 -18.03 -5.07 14.31
C PHE A 151 -17.79 -3.73 14.99
N THR A 152 -16.68 -3.56 15.70
CA THR A 152 -16.27 -2.30 16.33
C THR A 152 -14.83 -1.97 16.01
N ALA A 153 -14.52 -0.67 15.88
CA ALA A 153 -13.17 -0.16 15.72
C ALA A 153 -13.12 1.33 16.10
N THR A 154 -11.92 1.87 16.27
CA THR A 154 -11.63 3.31 16.24
C THR A 154 -10.89 3.62 14.95
N LEU A 155 -11.35 4.60 14.20
CA LEU A 155 -10.86 4.95 12.87
C LEU A 155 -10.10 6.27 12.91
N GLY A 156 -9.07 6.37 12.09
CA GLY A 156 -8.36 7.63 11.84
C GLY A 156 -7.13 7.41 10.98
N LEU A 157 -6.50 8.51 10.56
CA LEU A 157 -5.15 8.43 10.02
C LEU A 157 -4.16 8.32 11.17
N ASP A 158 -3.09 7.55 10.99
CA ASP A 158 -2.07 7.39 12.02
C ASP A 158 -1.36 8.72 12.29
N ASP A 159 -1.05 9.01 13.55
CA ASP A 159 -0.42 10.27 13.96
C ASP A 159 0.95 10.49 13.27
N GLU A 160 1.61 9.45 12.75
CA GLU A 160 2.89 9.58 12.05
C GLU A 160 2.82 10.39 10.75
N VAL A 161 1.64 10.45 10.12
CA VAL A 161 1.42 11.27 8.92
C VAL A 161 0.99 12.69 9.24
N GLY A 162 0.62 13.01 10.48
CA GLY A 162 0.07 14.32 10.84
C GLY A 162 -1.12 14.70 9.95
N ASP A 163 -1.26 15.98 9.60
CA ASP A 163 -2.44 16.48 8.86
C ASP A 163 -2.38 16.26 7.33
N ARG A 164 -1.52 15.36 6.84
CA ARG A 164 -1.15 15.27 5.42
C ARG A 164 -2.08 14.39 4.57
N GLY A 165 -2.63 13.32 5.13
CA GLY A 165 -3.44 12.35 4.40
C GLY A 165 -4.94 12.63 4.46
N SER A 166 -5.69 11.94 3.61
CA SER A 166 -7.15 12.02 3.58
C SER A 166 -7.80 10.72 3.09
N VAL A 167 -8.71 10.15 3.88
CA VAL A 167 -9.28 8.83 3.58
C VAL A 167 -10.77 8.75 3.83
N VAL A 168 -11.41 7.72 3.26
CA VAL A 168 -12.77 7.29 3.61
C VAL A 168 -12.76 5.83 4.03
N PHE A 169 -13.23 5.55 5.24
CA PHE A 169 -13.43 4.20 5.75
C PHE A 169 -14.81 3.69 5.41
N GLU A 170 -14.89 2.45 4.94
CA GLU A 170 -16.14 1.78 4.65
C GLU A 170 -16.14 0.35 5.21
N VAL A 171 -17.32 -0.09 5.66
CA VAL A 171 -17.57 -1.48 6.07
C VAL A 171 -18.63 -2.07 5.15
N TRP A 172 -18.39 -3.25 4.61
CA TRP A 172 -19.25 -3.92 3.65
C TRP A 172 -19.59 -5.34 4.11
N ASN A 173 -20.77 -5.82 3.72
CA ASN A 173 -21.23 -7.19 4.01
C ASN A 173 -20.56 -8.29 3.16
N GLY A 174 -19.39 -8.00 2.59
CA GLY A 174 -18.67 -8.93 1.70
C GLY A 174 -19.13 -8.88 0.24
N THR A 175 -20.27 -8.25 -0.05
CA THR A 175 -20.81 -8.12 -1.41
C THR A 175 -20.97 -6.63 -1.79
N ALA A 176 -22.12 -6.23 -2.35
CA ALA A 176 -22.38 -4.89 -2.85
C ALA A 176 -23.12 -3.97 -1.85
N THR A 177 -23.36 -4.43 -0.62
CA THR A 177 -24.03 -3.60 0.40
C THR A 177 -23.03 -3.01 1.36
N LYS A 178 -22.93 -1.68 1.35
CA LYS A 178 -22.20 -0.90 2.35
C LYS A 178 -23.03 -0.80 3.63
N LEU A 179 -22.41 -1.17 4.75
CA LEU A 179 -22.98 -1.14 6.09
C LEU A 179 -22.60 0.14 6.84
N PHE A 180 -21.43 0.71 6.53
CA PHE A 180 -20.93 1.92 7.14
C PHE A 180 -20.05 2.72 6.17
N ASP A 181 -20.06 4.04 6.34
CA ASP A 181 -19.23 5.03 5.65
C ASP A 181 -18.85 6.12 6.66
N SER A 182 -17.56 6.44 6.81
CA SER A 182 -17.11 7.49 7.73
C SER A 182 -17.38 8.91 7.24
N GLY A 183 -17.59 9.08 5.94
CA GLY A 183 -17.27 10.30 5.21
C GLY A 183 -15.75 10.52 5.16
N LEU A 184 -15.36 11.68 4.64
CA LEU A 184 -13.98 12.13 4.64
C LEU A 184 -13.44 12.28 6.06
N LEU A 185 -12.29 11.66 6.31
CA LEU A 185 -11.45 11.89 7.49
C LEU A 185 -10.09 12.44 7.05
N ARG A 186 -9.56 13.40 7.80
CA ARG A 186 -8.21 13.95 7.67
C ARG A 186 -7.40 13.69 8.93
N GLY A 187 -6.07 13.81 8.83
CA GLY A 187 -5.18 13.60 9.98
C GLY A 187 -5.46 14.51 11.18
N ALA A 188 -6.00 15.72 10.96
CA ALA A 188 -6.38 16.63 12.03
C ALA A 188 -7.70 16.26 12.75
N ASP A 189 -8.48 15.33 12.18
CA ASP A 189 -9.77 14.96 12.75
C ASP A 189 -9.60 14.08 13.99
N ALA A 190 -10.50 14.25 14.96
CA ALA A 190 -10.50 13.37 16.13
C ALA A 190 -10.79 11.90 15.73
N PRO A 191 -10.17 10.92 16.41
CA PRO A 191 -10.43 9.50 16.15
C PRO A 191 -11.91 9.16 16.31
N ARG A 192 -12.43 8.33 15.41
CA ARG A 192 -13.86 8.00 15.36
C ARG A 192 -14.12 6.57 15.79
N ALA A 193 -14.72 6.38 16.95
CA ALA A 193 -15.23 5.08 17.38
C ALA A 193 -16.49 4.70 16.59
N ILE A 194 -16.57 3.45 16.13
CA ILE A 194 -17.70 2.90 15.37
C ILE A 194 -18.19 1.59 15.96
N SER A 195 -19.49 1.33 15.76
CA SER A 195 -20.14 0.06 16.06
C SER A 195 -21.15 -0.24 14.97
N VAL A 196 -20.89 -1.30 14.20
CA VAL A 196 -21.64 -1.66 13.00
C VAL A 196 -22.33 -3.02 13.20
N PRO A 197 -23.67 -3.09 13.10
CA PRO A 197 -24.38 -4.36 13.08
C PRO A 197 -23.99 -5.20 11.86
N ILE A 198 -23.69 -6.47 12.09
CA ILE A 198 -23.24 -7.42 11.05
C ILE A 198 -23.97 -8.76 11.13
N ASP A 199 -25.17 -8.79 11.70
CA ASP A 199 -25.99 -10.00 11.80
C ASP A 199 -26.19 -10.67 10.43
N GLY A 200 -25.89 -11.96 10.34
CA GLY A 200 -26.01 -12.75 9.12
C GLY A 200 -24.95 -12.44 8.05
N VAL A 201 -23.99 -11.55 8.32
CA VAL A 201 -22.89 -11.25 7.40
C VAL A 201 -21.91 -12.42 7.36
N SER A 202 -21.78 -13.06 6.19
CA SER A 202 -20.90 -14.22 5.99
C SER A 202 -19.45 -13.84 5.65
N SER A 203 -19.26 -12.66 5.06
CA SER A 203 -17.95 -12.08 4.73
C SER A 203 -17.95 -10.61 5.14
N LEU A 204 -16.97 -10.17 5.92
CA LEU A 204 -16.80 -8.78 6.31
C LEU A 204 -15.68 -8.16 5.48
N ARG A 205 -15.97 -7.06 4.79
CA ARG A 205 -15.00 -6.31 3.99
C ARG A 205 -14.75 -4.95 4.63
N LEU A 206 -13.51 -4.71 5.05
CA LEU A 206 -13.02 -3.44 5.54
C LEU A 206 -12.30 -2.73 4.39
N VAL A 207 -12.71 -1.53 4.04
CA VAL A 207 -12.16 -0.78 2.90
C VAL A 207 -11.73 0.60 3.36
N VAL A 208 -10.54 1.02 2.95
CA VAL A 208 -10.10 2.42 3.05
C VAL A 208 -9.88 2.92 1.62
N ARG A 209 -10.55 4.01 1.26
CA ARG A 209 -10.41 4.66 -0.05
C ARG A 209 -9.57 5.92 0.08
N ASP A 210 -8.83 6.22 -0.98
CA ASP A 210 -8.39 7.57 -1.30
C ASP A 210 -9.63 8.48 -1.34
N ALA A 211 -9.57 9.64 -0.68
CA ALA A 211 -10.67 10.58 -0.64
C ALA A 211 -10.68 11.59 -1.81
N GLY A 212 -9.84 11.35 -2.82
CA GLY A 212 -9.84 12.04 -4.10
C GLY A 212 -8.70 13.06 -4.28
N ASP A 213 -7.73 13.10 -3.37
CA ASP A 213 -6.51 13.91 -3.46
C ASP A 213 -5.25 13.10 -3.72
N GLY A 214 -5.40 11.78 -3.92
CA GLY A 214 -4.32 10.86 -4.21
C GLY A 214 -3.82 10.20 -2.93
N LEU A 215 -3.02 9.15 -3.10
CA LEU A 215 -2.65 8.24 -2.01
C LEU A 215 -1.65 8.79 -0.99
N ASN A 216 -1.13 10.01 -1.20
CA ASN A 216 0.02 10.49 -0.43
C ASN A 216 -0.32 10.59 1.07
N TYR A 217 0.47 9.90 1.90
CA TYR A 217 0.32 9.92 3.37
C TYR A 217 -1.00 9.34 3.89
N ASP A 218 -1.67 8.49 3.12
CA ASP A 218 -2.93 7.84 3.52
C ASP A 218 -2.72 6.64 4.46
N HIS A 219 -1.85 6.80 5.46
CA HIS A 219 -1.65 5.82 6.53
C HIS A 219 -2.87 5.87 7.44
N ALA A 220 -3.62 4.78 7.49
CA ALA A 220 -4.91 4.72 8.14
C ALA A 220 -5.00 3.49 9.04
N ASP A 221 -5.66 3.64 10.18
CA ASP A 221 -5.78 2.58 11.17
C ASP A 221 -7.23 2.17 11.41
N TRP A 222 -7.44 0.86 11.43
CA TRP A 222 -8.57 0.23 12.10
C TRP A 222 -8.14 -0.17 13.53
N ALA A 223 -8.04 0.81 14.43
CA ALA A 223 -7.57 0.60 15.80
C ALA A 223 -8.62 -0.14 16.65
N ALA A 224 -8.15 -1.06 17.49
CA ALA A 224 -8.97 -1.98 18.30
C ALA A 224 -10.08 -2.70 17.49
N ALA A 225 -9.82 -2.99 16.20
CA ALA A 225 -10.78 -3.63 15.32
C ALA A 225 -11.12 -5.05 15.78
N GLN A 226 -12.39 -5.29 16.08
CA GLN A 226 -12.86 -6.56 16.62
C GLN A 226 -14.28 -6.90 16.18
N VAL A 227 -14.59 -8.19 16.20
CA VAL A 227 -15.96 -8.71 16.00
C VAL A 227 -16.45 -9.41 17.26
N SER A 228 -17.75 -9.29 17.52
CA SER A 228 -18.46 -10.03 18.56
C SER A 228 -19.21 -11.19 17.91
N CYS A 229 -18.81 -12.42 18.25
CA CYS A 229 -19.46 -13.63 17.74
C CYS A 229 -20.06 -14.44 18.89
N PRO A 230 -21.24 -15.07 18.69
CA PRO A 230 -21.80 -16.02 19.63
C PRO A 230 -20.81 -17.16 19.93
N ALA A 231 -20.95 -17.67 21.14
CA ALA A 231 -20.28 -18.87 21.67
C ALA A 231 -20.46 -20.10 20.78
#